data_AF-K9KEY1-F1
#
_entry.id   AF-K9KEY1-F1
#
_cell.length_a   1.000
_cell.length_b   1.000
_cell.length_c   1.000
_cell.angle_alpha   90.00
_cell.angle_beta   90.00
_cell.angle_gamma   90.00
#
_symmetry.space_group_name_H-M   'P 1'
#
loop_
_entity.id
_entity.type
_entity.pdbx_description
1 polymer ?
#
loop_
_entity_poly.entity_id
_entity_poly.type
_entity_poly.pdbx_seq_one_letter_code
_entity_poly.pdbx_strand_id
1 'polypeptide(L)'
;KAEKRKSPPKEYIDEEGVRYVPVRPRPPITLLRHYRNPWKAAYHHFQRYSDVRVKEEKKAMLQEIANQKGVSCRAQGWKVHLCAAQLLQLTNLEHDVYERLTTLQEGIIPKKKAATDDDLHRINELIQGNMQRCKLVMDQISEARDSMLKVLDHKDRVLKLLNKNGTVKKVSKLKRKEKV
;
A
#
# COMPACT_ATOMS: atom_id res chain seq x y z
N LYS A 1 -12.76 45.78 -38.08
CA LYS A 1 -13.38 47.06 -37.67
C LYS A 1 -13.79 46.92 -36.21
N ALA A 2 -13.02 47.47 -35.27
CA ALA A 2 -13.32 47.37 -33.84
C ALA A 2 -14.52 48.27 -33.53
N GLU A 3 -15.57 47.69 -32.95
CA GLU A 3 -16.78 48.40 -32.54
C GLU A 3 -16.39 49.48 -31.52
N LYS A 4 -16.55 50.74 -31.91
CA LYS A 4 -16.29 51.89 -31.03
C LYS A 4 -17.21 51.76 -29.82
N ARG A 5 -16.65 51.39 -28.67
CA ARG A 5 -17.33 51.41 -27.36
C ARG A 5 -17.96 52.81 -27.18
N LYS A 6 -19.28 52.91 -27.29
CA LYS A 6 -20.00 54.16 -27.06
C LYS A 6 -19.65 54.64 -25.66
N SER A 7 -19.13 55.86 -25.56
CA SER A 7 -18.82 56.50 -24.28
C SER A 7 -20.06 56.55 -23.39
N PRO A 8 -19.93 56.40 -22.06
CA PRO A 8 -21.07 56.46 -21.15
C PRO A 8 -21.83 57.78 -21.31
N PRO A 9 -23.16 57.81 -21.08
CA PRO A 9 -23.97 59.02 -21.21
C PRO A 9 -23.38 60.18 -20.39
N LYS A 10 -23.40 61.38 -20.96
CA LYS A 10 -22.89 62.60 -20.32
C LYS A 10 -23.69 62.86 -19.04
N GLU A 11 -23.00 63.31 -17.99
CA GLU A 11 -23.63 63.69 -16.72
C GLU A 11 -24.82 64.62 -16.97
N TYR A 12 -25.94 64.36 -16.29
CA TYR A 12 -27.09 65.25 -16.34
C TYR A 12 -27.64 65.50 -14.94
N ILE A 13 -28.36 66.59 -14.80
CA ILE A 13 -29.03 67.02 -13.57
C ILE A 13 -30.53 66.97 -13.88
N ASP A 14 -31.31 66.35 -13.00
CA ASP A 14 -32.77 66.33 -13.14
C ASP A 14 -33.41 67.65 -12.70
N GLU A 15 -34.72 67.79 -12.91
CA GLU A 15 -35.47 69.02 -12.61
C GLU A 15 -35.54 69.33 -11.10
N GLU A 16 -35.17 68.37 -10.26
CA GLU A 16 -35.08 68.48 -8.80
C GLU A 16 -33.66 68.85 -8.31
N GLY A 17 -32.71 69.02 -9.24
CA GLY A 17 -31.35 69.49 -8.98
C GLY A 17 -30.33 68.38 -8.64
N VAL A 18 -30.69 67.10 -8.79
CA VAL A 18 -29.82 65.96 -8.46
C VAL A 18 -28.95 65.58 -9.66
N ARG A 19 -27.63 65.56 -9.44
CA ARG A 19 -26.63 65.26 -10.49
C ARG A 19 -26.31 63.77 -10.55
N TYR A 20 -26.56 63.14 -11.70
CA TYR A 20 -26.24 61.73 -11.94
C TYR A 20 -24.94 61.61 -12.74
N VAL A 21 -23.96 60.91 -12.16
CA VAL A 21 -22.63 60.67 -12.75
C VAL A 21 -22.43 59.17 -12.98
N PRO A 22 -22.01 58.73 -14.19
CA PRO A 22 -21.73 57.32 -14.44
C PRO A 22 -20.60 56.80 -13.54
N VAL A 23 -20.90 55.80 -12.72
CA VAL A 23 -19.89 55.14 -11.87
C VAL A 23 -18.92 54.36 -12.75
N ARG A 24 -17.64 54.76 -12.79
CA ARG A 24 -16.60 54.01 -13.49
C ARG A 24 -16.16 52.81 -12.64
N PRO A 25 -16.29 51.56 -13.12
CA PRO A 25 -15.78 50.41 -12.38
C PRO A 25 -14.25 50.52 -12.26
N ARG A 26 -13.76 50.57 -11.03
CA ARG A 26 -12.31 50.59 -10.78
C ARG A 26 -11.75 49.19 -11.00
N PRO A 27 -10.62 49.03 -11.71
CA PRO A 27 -9.98 47.74 -11.82
C PRO A 27 -9.61 47.21 -10.42
N PRO A 28 -9.72 45.90 -10.17
CA PRO A 28 -9.48 45.32 -8.86
C PRO A 28 -8.05 45.60 -8.42
N ILE A 29 -7.92 46.15 -7.20
CA ILE A 29 -6.62 46.40 -6.58
C ILE A 29 -6.07 45.06 -6.11
N THR A 30 -4.92 44.64 -6.66
CA THR A 30 -4.22 43.42 -6.26
C THR A 30 -2.80 43.76 -5.82
N LEU A 31 -2.41 43.29 -4.63
CA LEU A 31 -1.05 43.43 -4.12
C LEU A 31 -0.04 42.61 -4.94
N LEU A 32 -0.49 41.57 -5.67
CA LEU A 32 0.38 40.70 -6.47
C LEU A 32 0.93 41.39 -7.73
N ARG A 33 0.22 42.36 -8.31
CA ARG A 33 0.65 43.00 -9.56
C ARG A 33 1.83 43.96 -9.36
N HIS A 34 2.04 44.44 -8.13
CA HIS A 34 3.06 45.42 -7.78
C HIS A 34 4.19 44.87 -6.91
N TYR A 35 4.06 43.65 -6.39
CA TYR A 35 5.15 43.01 -5.65
C TYR A 35 6.27 42.60 -6.60
N ARG A 36 7.26 43.49 -6.74
CA ARG A 36 8.54 43.24 -7.40
C ARG A 36 9.58 43.17 -6.30
N ASN A 37 10.02 41.96 -5.94
CA ASN A 37 11.03 41.77 -4.90
C ASN A 37 12.36 42.43 -5.34
N PRO A 38 12.78 43.56 -4.75
CA PRO A 38 13.90 44.34 -5.30
C PRO A 38 15.28 43.79 -4.88
N TRP A 39 15.31 42.86 -3.92
CA TRP A 39 16.49 42.11 -3.51
C TRP A 39 16.54 40.74 -4.19
N LYS A 40 17.73 40.34 -4.66
CA LYS A 40 17.96 38.96 -5.16
C LYS A 40 17.62 37.99 -4.03
N ALA A 41 16.65 37.10 -4.24
CA ALA A 41 16.43 35.99 -3.33
C ALA A 41 17.76 35.23 -3.18
N ALA A 42 18.14 34.89 -1.96
CA ALA A 42 19.33 34.09 -1.73
C ALA A 42 19.22 32.76 -2.49
N TYR A 43 20.36 32.21 -2.91
CA TYR A 43 20.42 30.90 -3.57
C TYR A 43 19.60 29.90 -2.73
N HIS A 44 18.62 29.24 -3.36
CA HIS A 44 17.67 28.28 -2.77
C HIS A 44 16.41 28.82 -2.07
N HIS A 45 16.10 30.12 -2.14
CA HIS A 45 14.81 30.64 -1.67
C HIS A 45 13.75 30.61 -2.78
N PHE A 46 12.66 29.88 -2.54
CA PHE A 46 11.50 29.82 -3.41
C PHE A 46 10.68 31.12 -3.30
N GLN A 47 10.31 31.74 -4.43
CA GLN A 47 9.60 33.02 -4.46
C GLN A 47 8.09 32.84 -4.70
N ARG A 48 7.68 31.70 -5.26
CA ARG A 48 6.29 31.34 -5.54
C ARG A 48 6.01 29.93 -5.06
N TYR A 49 4.75 29.68 -4.71
CA TYR A 49 4.28 28.34 -4.34
C TYR A 49 4.52 27.30 -5.45
N SER A 50 4.59 27.74 -6.71
CA SER A 50 4.89 26.88 -7.87
C SER A 50 6.35 26.42 -7.98
N ASP A 51 7.26 27.07 -7.25
CA ASP A 51 8.69 26.79 -7.31
C ASP A 51 9.05 25.54 -6.49
N VAL A 52 8.16 25.12 -5.58
CA VAL A 52 8.26 23.87 -4.84
C VAL A 52 7.30 22.86 -5.48
N ARG A 53 7.84 21.84 -6.12
CA ARG A 53 7.09 20.66 -6.55
C ARG A 53 7.42 19.50 -5.63
N VAL A 54 6.44 18.67 -5.32
CA VAL A 54 6.68 17.41 -4.61
C VAL A 54 7.71 16.63 -5.41
N LYS A 55 8.83 16.27 -4.76
CA LYS A 55 9.87 15.47 -5.39
C LYS A 55 9.27 14.11 -5.72
N GLU A 56 9.12 13.83 -7.01
CA GLU A 56 8.67 12.51 -7.45
C GLU A 56 9.67 11.45 -6.96
N GLU A 57 9.18 10.43 -6.25
CA GLU A 57 10.01 9.30 -5.88
C GLU A 57 10.48 8.62 -7.16
N LYS A 58 11.79 8.72 -7.43
CA LYS A 58 12.39 8.03 -8.56
C LYS A 58 12.22 6.53 -8.32
N LYS A 59 11.35 5.89 -9.13
CA LYS A 59 11.21 4.44 -9.11
C LYS A 59 12.58 3.80 -9.30
N ALA A 60 12.96 2.91 -8.39
CA ALA A 60 14.22 2.18 -8.47
C ALA A 60 14.33 1.53 -9.85
N MET A 61 15.46 1.77 -10.53
CA MET A 61 15.66 1.21 -11.85
C MET A 61 15.84 -0.31 -11.74
N LEU A 62 15.34 -1.09 -12.71
CA LEU A 62 15.46 -2.56 -12.68
C LEU A 62 16.92 -3.03 -12.49
N GLN A 63 17.88 -2.29 -13.05
CA GLN A 63 19.31 -2.50 -12.85
C GLN A 63 19.77 -2.26 -11.40
N GLU A 64 19.25 -1.24 -10.72
CA GLU A 64 19.56 -0.99 -9.30
C GLU A 64 19.05 -2.15 -8.44
N ILE A 65 17.84 -2.65 -8.72
CA ILE A 65 17.24 -3.82 -8.04
C ILE A 65 18.10 -5.08 -8.29
N ALA A 66 18.48 -5.33 -9.54
CA ALA A 66 19.28 -6.49 -9.93
C ALA A 66 20.69 -6.50 -9.30
N ASN A 67 21.25 -5.32 -8.99
CA ASN A 67 22.55 -5.20 -8.35
C ASN A 67 22.50 -5.28 -6.82
N GLN A 68 21.32 -5.38 -6.20
CA GLN A 68 21.22 -5.54 -4.75
C GLN A 68 21.85 -6.85 -4.28
N LYS A 69 22.64 -6.79 -3.20
CA LYS A 69 23.29 -7.96 -2.62
C LYS A 69 22.23 -9.01 -2.23
N GLY A 70 22.43 -10.24 -2.70
CA GLY A 70 21.56 -11.37 -2.38
C GLY A 70 20.15 -11.29 -2.98
N VAL A 71 19.89 -10.43 -3.97
CA VAL A 71 18.56 -10.33 -4.61
C VAL A 71 18.11 -11.66 -5.23
N SER A 72 19.01 -12.41 -5.88
CA SER A 72 18.69 -13.72 -6.46
C SER A 72 18.30 -14.73 -5.39
N CYS A 73 18.93 -14.69 -4.20
CA CYS A 73 18.58 -15.55 -3.08
C CYS A 73 17.22 -15.17 -2.46
N ARG A 74 16.94 -13.87 -2.32
CA ARG A 74 15.62 -13.40 -1.86
C ARG A 74 14.51 -13.78 -2.84
N ALA A 75 14.77 -13.68 -4.13
CA ALA A 75 13.85 -14.10 -5.19
C ALA A 75 13.58 -15.61 -5.20
N GLN A 76 14.42 -16.43 -4.56
CA GLN A 76 14.11 -17.86 -4.34
C GLN A 76 12.93 -18.06 -3.38
N GLY A 77 12.57 -17.07 -2.57
CA GLY A 77 11.39 -17.15 -1.71
C GLY A 77 11.55 -18.02 -0.46
N TRP A 78 12.77 -18.31 0.00
CA TRP A 78 12.98 -19.23 1.13
C TRP A 78 12.23 -18.82 2.41
N LYS A 79 12.07 -17.51 2.67
CA LYS A 79 11.25 -17.01 3.79
C LYS A 79 9.77 -17.33 3.64
N VAL A 80 9.26 -17.25 2.41
CA VAL A 80 7.87 -17.60 2.07
C VAL A 80 7.66 -19.10 2.24
N HIS A 81 8.60 -19.93 1.78
CA HIS A 81 8.57 -21.37 2.02
C HIS A 81 8.65 -21.73 3.50
N LEU A 82 9.50 -21.05 4.27
CA LEU A 82 9.59 -21.24 5.72
C LEU A 82 8.27 -20.91 6.41
N CYS A 83 7.66 -19.77 6.07
CA CYS A 83 6.34 -19.39 6.57
C CYS A 83 5.27 -20.43 6.19
N ALA A 84 5.28 -20.92 4.94
CA ALA A 84 4.35 -21.96 4.48
C ALA A 84 4.50 -23.27 5.28
N ALA A 85 5.72 -23.63 5.66
CA ALA A 85 5.98 -24.78 6.52
C ALA A 85 5.46 -24.54 7.94
N GLN A 86 5.64 -23.34 8.50
CA GLN A 86 5.10 -22.97 9.82
C GLN A 86 3.56 -22.99 9.83
N LEU A 87 2.90 -22.51 8.79
CA LEU A 87 1.44 -22.60 8.65
C LEU A 87 0.96 -24.05 8.62
N LEU A 88 1.69 -24.95 7.93
CA LEU A 88 1.36 -26.38 7.95
C LEU A 88 1.47 -26.98 9.37
N GLN A 89 2.47 -26.57 10.15
CA GLN A 89 2.58 -27.02 11.54
C GLN A 89 1.39 -26.52 12.38
N LEU A 90 0.93 -25.28 12.15
CA LEU A 90 -0.27 -24.76 12.82
C LEU A 90 -1.52 -25.57 12.46
N THR A 91 -1.70 -25.95 11.19
CA THR A 91 -2.80 -26.83 10.78
C THR A 91 -2.75 -28.17 11.50
N ASN A 92 -1.56 -28.77 11.65
CA ASN A 92 -1.41 -30.03 12.38
C ASN A 92 -1.77 -29.90 13.87
N LEU A 93 -1.34 -28.81 14.52
CA LEU A 93 -1.70 -28.54 15.91
C LEU A 93 -3.21 -28.33 16.08
N GLU A 94 -3.84 -27.63 15.14
CA GLU A 94 -5.30 -27.44 15.15
C GLU A 94 -6.04 -28.77 14.93
N HIS A 95 -5.50 -29.66 14.10
CA HIS A 95 -6.01 -31.01 13.92
C HIS A 95 -5.91 -31.82 15.22
N ASP A 96 -4.78 -31.77 15.94
CA ASP A 96 -4.63 -32.44 17.23
C ASP A 96 -5.66 -31.94 18.27
N VAL A 97 -5.96 -30.63 18.27
CA VAL A 97 -7.01 -30.05 19.13
C VAL A 97 -8.39 -30.60 18.73
N TYR A 98 -8.68 -30.65 17.43
CA TYR A 98 -9.92 -31.22 16.91
C TYR A 98 -10.10 -32.69 17.36
N GLU A 99 -9.07 -33.53 17.23
CA GLU A 99 -9.13 -34.95 17.64
C GLU A 99 -9.37 -35.11 19.15
N ARG A 100 -8.77 -34.25 19.97
CA ARG A 100 -9.04 -34.22 21.42
C ARG A 100 -10.49 -33.83 21.73
N LEU A 101 -11.06 -32.88 20.98
CA LEU A 101 -12.47 -32.50 21.10
C LEU A 101 -13.40 -33.65 20.68
N THR A 102 -13.05 -34.39 19.62
CA THR A 102 -13.77 -35.60 19.19
C THR A 102 -13.80 -36.63 20.31
N THR A 103 -12.64 -36.95 20.90
CA THR A 103 -12.53 -37.91 22.01
C THR A 103 -13.33 -37.45 23.23
N LEU A 104 -13.28 -36.15 23.55
CA LEU A 104 -14.06 -35.57 24.65
C LEU A 104 -15.58 -35.67 24.39
N GLN A 105 -16.01 -35.40 23.16
CA GLN A 105 -17.42 -35.50 22.77
C GLN A 105 -17.96 -36.91 22.95
N GLU A 106 -17.23 -37.92 22.48
CA GLU A 106 -17.59 -39.33 22.59
C GLU A 106 -17.72 -39.78 24.05
N GLY A 107 -16.89 -39.23 24.95
CA GLY A 107 -16.93 -39.53 26.39
C GLY A 107 -18.10 -38.88 27.14
N ILE A 108 -18.67 -37.79 26.63
CA ILE A 108 -19.74 -37.02 27.28
C ILE A 108 -21.14 -37.51 26.89
N ILE A 109 -21.31 -38.14 25.72
CA ILE A 109 -22.61 -38.67 25.28
C ILE A 109 -23.09 -39.76 26.27
N PRO A 110 -24.18 -39.53 27.03
CA PRO A 110 -24.61 -40.48 28.05
C PRO A 110 -25.12 -41.77 27.41
N LYS A 111 -24.59 -42.92 27.82
CA LYS A 111 -25.13 -44.24 27.40
C LYS A 111 -26.49 -44.58 28.02
N LYS A 112 -26.94 -43.82 29.03
CA LYS A 112 -28.27 -43.94 29.66
C LYS A 112 -28.80 -42.54 30.01
N LYS A 113 -30.07 -42.29 29.70
CA LYS A 113 -30.79 -41.04 30.03
C LYS A 113 -30.83 -40.85 31.55
N ALA A 114 -30.14 -39.82 32.05
CA ALA A 114 -30.31 -39.31 33.40
C ALA A 114 -30.76 -37.85 33.33
N ALA A 115 -31.57 -37.42 34.29
CA ALA A 115 -32.25 -36.11 34.34
C ALA A 115 -31.31 -34.88 34.47
N THR A 116 -30.01 -35.04 34.24
CA THR A 116 -28.97 -34.00 34.17
C THR A 116 -28.69 -33.57 32.71
N ASP A 117 -29.68 -33.68 31.84
CA ASP A 117 -29.55 -33.65 30.37
C ASP A 117 -29.19 -32.25 29.83
N ASP A 118 -29.66 -31.17 30.47
CA ASP A 118 -29.53 -29.81 29.93
C ASP A 118 -28.09 -29.28 29.98
N ASP A 119 -27.36 -29.47 31.08
CA ASP A 119 -25.96 -29.02 31.19
C ASP A 119 -25.05 -29.85 30.28
N LEU A 120 -25.28 -31.16 30.20
CA LEU A 120 -24.54 -32.06 29.30
C LEU A 120 -24.81 -31.71 27.83
N HIS A 121 -26.06 -31.40 27.48
CA HIS A 121 -26.44 -30.94 26.17
C HIS A 121 -25.74 -29.62 25.82
N ARG A 122 -25.75 -28.65 26.74
CA ARG A 122 -25.06 -27.37 26.57
C ARG A 122 -23.55 -27.55 26.38
N ILE A 123 -22.91 -28.44 27.13
CA ILE A 123 -21.49 -28.77 26.96
C ILE A 123 -21.24 -29.38 25.58
N ASN A 124 -22.10 -30.30 25.12
CA ASN A 124 -21.97 -30.91 23.80
C ASN A 124 -22.09 -29.89 22.66
N GLU A 125 -23.04 -28.95 22.74
CA GLU A 125 -23.17 -27.85 21.77
C GLU A 125 -21.91 -26.98 21.71
N LEU A 126 -21.32 -26.65 22.86
CA LEU A 126 -20.07 -25.90 22.93
C LEU A 126 -18.91 -26.68 22.30
N ILE A 127 -18.83 -28.00 22.51
CA ILE A 127 -17.81 -28.85 21.89
C ILE A 127 -17.98 -28.87 20.37
N GLN A 128 -19.21 -29.07 19.87
CA GLN A 128 -19.50 -29.03 18.44
C GLN A 128 -19.13 -27.68 17.81
N GLY A 129 -19.46 -26.57 18.47
CA GLY A 129 -19.09 -25.23 18.03
C GLY A 129 -17.58 -25.02 17.98
N ASN A 130 -16.82 -25.55 18.94
CA ASN A 130 -15.36 -25.55 18.89
C ASN A 130 -14.83 -26.40 17.72
N MET A 131 -15.37 -27.59 17.51
CA MET A 131 -14.97 -28.49 16.41
C MET A 131 -15.19 -27.84 15.03
N GLN A 132 -16.31 -27.14 14.84
CA GLN A 132 -16.56 -26.38 13.62
C GLN A 132 -15.55 -25.25 13.43
N ARG A 133 -15.20 -24.53 14.51
CA ARG A 133 -14.15 -23.49 14.45
C ARG A 133 -12.80 -24.08 14.08
N CYS A 134 -12.41 -25.22 14.64
CA CYS A 134 -11.15 -25.89 14.26
C CYS A 134 -11.12 -26.22 12.76
N LYS A 135 -12.20 -26.77 12.20
CA LYS A 135 -12.31 -27.03 10.76
C LYS A 135 -12.13 -25.76 9.93
N LEU A 136 -12.86 -24.71 10.27
CA LEU A 136 -12.77 -23.42 9.56
C LEU A 136 -11.35 -22.84 9.61
N VAL A 137 -10.70 -22.88 10.78
CA VAL A 137 -9.33 -22.39 10.95
C VAL A 137 -8.34 -23.21 10.12
N MET A 138 -8.44 -24.54 10.13
CA MET A 138 -7.60 -25.41 9.30
C MET A 138 -7.74 -25.10 7.80
N ASP A 139 -8.97 -24.91 7.32
CA ASP A 139 -9.25 -24.56 5.91
C ASP A 139 -8.65 -23.18 5.56
N GLN A 140 -8.87 -22.18 6.40
CA GLN A 140 -8.35 -20.82 6.19
C GLN A 140 -6.83 -20.76 6.22
N ILE A 141 -6.17 -21.48 7.13
CA ILE A 141 -4.71 -21.56 7.18
C ILE A 141 -4.18 -22.23 5.91
N SER A 142 -4.85 -23.28 5.43
CA SER A 142 -4.48 -23.97 4.20
C SER A 142 -4.61 -23.08 2.97
N GLU A 143 -5.73 -22.35 2.84
CA GLU A 143 -5.94 -21.38 1.75
C GLU A 143 -4.94 -20.23 1.79
N ALA A 144 -4.65 -19.68 2.98
CA ALA A 144 -3.67 -18.62 3.16
C ALA A 144 -2.27 -19.09 2.78
N ARG A 145 -1.89 -20.32 3.15
CA ARG A 145 -0.63 -20.97 2.76
C ARG A 145 -0.52 -21.08 1.25
N ASP A 146 -1.55 -21.58 0.58
CA ASP A 146 -1.54 -21.78 -0.87
C ASP A 146 -1.49 -20.44 -1.61
N SER A 147 -2.26 -19.45 -1.16
CA SER A 147 -2.24 -18.09 -1.69
C SER A 147 -0.87 -17.41 -1.53
N MET A 148 -0.21 -17.63 -0.40
CA MET A 148 1.14 -17.13 -0.15
C MET A 148 2.18 -17.77 -1.09
N LEU A 149 2.04 -19.06 -1.41
CA LEU A 149 2.95 -19.74 -2.34
C LEU A 149 2.78 -19.29 -3.79
N LYS A 150 1.57 -18.91 -4.23
CA LYS A 150 1.31 -18.36 -5.57
C LYS A 150 2.13 -17.10 -5.88
N VAL A 151 2.54 -16.34 -4.86
CA VAL A 151 3.45 -15.19 -5.04
C VAL A 151 4.79 -15.62 -5.66
N LEU A 152 5.17 -16.91 -5.60
CA LEU A 152 6.40 -17.41 -6.19
C LEU A 152 6.22 -18.01 -7.60
N ASP A 153 5.01 -18.05 -8.17
CA ASP A 153 4.75 -18.67 -9.50
C ASP A 153 5.55 -18.00 -10.63
N HIS A 154 5.88 -16.73 -10.46
CA HIS A 154 6.65 -15.94 -11.43
C HIS A 154 8.15 -15.91 -11.14
N LYS A 155 8.64 -16.72 -10.18
CA LYS A 155 10.04 -16.79 -9.73
C LYS A 155 11.03 -16.89 -10.89
N ASP A 156 10.81 -17.82 -11.83
CA ASP A 156 11.75 -18.04 -12.94
C ASP A 156 11.83 -16.83 -13.87
N ARG A 157 10.69 -16.15 -14.10
CA ARG A 157 10.65 -14.92 -14.89
C ARG A 157 11.40 -13.80 -14.19
N VAL A 158 11.22 -13.65 -12.87
CA VAL A 158 11.94 -12.67 -12.05
C VAL A 158 13.44 -12.94 -12.08
N LEU A 159 13.86 -14.19 -11.85
CA LEU A 159 15.27 -14.57 -11.89
C LEU A 159 15.91 -14.31 -13.26
N LYS A 160 15.19 -14.59 -14.36
CA LYS A 160 15.64 -14.25 -15.71
C LYS A 160 15.84 -12.74 -15.89
N LEU A 161 14.93 -11.90 -15.40
CA LEU A 161 15.06 -10.44 -15.47
C LEU A 161 16.22 -9.92 -14.60
N LEU A 162 16.33 -10.41 -13.37
CA LEU A 162 17.43 -10.04 -12.47
C LEU A 162 18.79 -10.39 -13.09
N ASN A 163 18.94 -11.58 -13.68
CA ASN A 163 20.19 -12.01 -14.29
C ASN A 163 20.54 -11.23 -15.58
N LYS A 164 19.53 -10.82 -16.37
CA LYS A 164 19.72 -9.99 -17.57
C LYS A 164 20.14 -8.56 -17.24
N ASN A 165 19.62 -8.01 -16.15
CA ASN A 165 19.79 -6.60 -15.77
C ASN A 165 20.87 -6.38 -14.70
N GLY A 166 21.36 -7.47 -14.10
CA GLY A 166 22.52 -7.42 -13.22
C GLY A 166 23.75 -6.99 -14.00
N THR A 167 24.62 -6.21 -13.36
CA THR A 167 25.93 -5.92 -13.95
C THR A 167 26.65 -7.24 -14.19
N VAL A 168 27.08 -7.49 -15.44
CA VAL A 168 28.08 -8.51 -15.73
C VAL A 168 29.27 -8.08 -14.88
N LYS A 169 29.50 -8.77 -13.76
CA LYS A 169 30.77 -8.65 -13.05
C LYS A 169 31.81 -8.99 -14.11
N LYS A 170 32.49 -7.98 -14.65
CA LYS A 170 33.73 -8.21 -15.36
C LYS A 170 34.57 -8.95 -14.32
N VAL A 171 34.76 -10.25 -14.53
CA VAL A 171 35.78 -11.02 -13.84
C VAL A 171 37.11 -10.52 -14.42
N SER A 172 37.44 -9.25 -14.17
CA SER A 172 38.72 -8.67 -14.52
C SER A 172 39.70 -9.17 -13.46
N LYS A 173 40.23 -10.36 -13.74
CA LYS A 173 41.61 -10.77 -13.45
C LYS A 173 42.20 -10.17 -12.18
N LEU A 174 41.80 -10.66 -11.01
CA LEU A 174 42.76 -10.83 -9.93
C LEU A 174 43.41 -12.21 -10.13
N LYS A 175 44.28 -12.30 -11.15
CA LYS A 175 45.32 -13.33 -11.15
C LYS A 175 46.20 -12.99 -9.95
N ARG A 176 45.93 -13.65 -8.82
CA ARG A 176 46.83 -13.72 -7.67
C ARG A 176 48.17 -14.21 -8.23
N LYS A 177 49.16 -13.31 -8.30
CA LYS A 177 50.55 -13.72 -8.54
C LYS A 177 50.97 -14.53 -7.31
N GLU A 178 50.85 -15.84 -7.39
CA GLU A 178 51.59 -16.73 -6.52
C GLU A 178 53.04 -16.78 -7.01
N LYS A 179 53.94 -16.43 -6.08
CA LYS A 179 55.25 -17.02 -5.83
C LYS A 179 56.29 -17.01 -6.95
N VAL A 180 57.29 -16.15 -6.79
CA VAL A 180 58.71 -16.53 -6.76
C VAL A 180 59.29 -15.99 -5.46
#